data_AF-A0A6G2QTB9-F1
#
_entry.id   AF-A0A6G2QTB9-F1
#
_cell.length_a   1.000
_cell.length_b   1.000
_cell.length_c   1.000
_cell.angle_alpha   90.00
_cell.angle_beta   90.00
_cell.angle_gamma   90.00
#
_symmetry.space_group_name_H-M   'P 1'
#
loop_
_entity.id
_entity.type
_entity.pdbx_description
1 polymer ?
#
loop_
_entity_poly.entity_id
_entity_poly.type
_entity_poly.pdbx_seq_one_letter_code
_entity_poly.pdbx_strand_id
1 'polypeptide(L)'
;MEWTLESIGPVEVDVVREYIEEGMRAGHEAVRAGREKITLPEEVLDAYTEVDDEAYEPGTSHLLSALLACADAPGGLTPEVLSGVLSFCYEGLLEREDLPGPSVEEERQNAKCLEAIAFQKRCISDALGRTV
;
A
#
# COMPACT_ATOMS: atom_id res chain seq x y z
N MET A 1 3.40 -4.25 1.69
CA MET A 1 2.02 -3.80 1.95
C MET A 1 1.43 -4.42 3.22
N GLU A 2 1.75 -5.68 3.58
CA GLU A 2 1.24 -6.31 4.82
C GLU A 2 1.40 -5.44 6.07
N TRP A 3 2.61 -4.97 6.35
CA TRP A 3 2.87 -4.11 7.51
C TRP A 3 2.02 -2.83 7.52
N THR A 4 1.76 -2.25 6.35
CA THR A 4 0.90 -1.07 6.22
C THR A 4 -0.54 -1.42 6.58
N LEU A 5 -1.06 -2.52 6.05
CA LEU A 5 -2.41 -3.00 6.36
C LEU A 5 -2.58 -3.29 7.87
N GLU A 6 -1.58 -3.91 8.49
CA GLU A 6 -1.57 -4.12 9.95
C GLU A 6 -1.53 -2.80 10.73
N SER A 7 -0.82 -1.79 10.21
CA SER A 7 -0.61 -0.51 10.89
C SER A 7 -1.80 0.44 10.78
N ILE A 8 -2.55 0.43 9.67
CA ILE A 8 -3.75 1.25 9.50
C ILE A 8 -4.96 0.73 10.30
N GLY A 9 -4.89 -0.54 10.74
CA GLY A 9 -5.95 -1.20 11.48
C GLY A 9 -7.04 -1.81 10.60
N PRO A 10 -8.16 -2.25 11.19
CA PRO A 10 -9.23 -2.91 10.45
C PRO A 10 -9.89 -1.96 9.44
N VAL A 11 -10.30 -2.56 8.32
CA VAL A 11 -11.18 -1.96 7.31
C VAL A 11 -12.58 -2.51 7.53
N GLU A 12 -13.51 -1.62 7.84
CA GLU A 12 -14.88 -1.96 8.24
C GLU A 12 -15.81 -2.10 7.02
N VAL A 13 -15.55 -1.37 5.93
CA VAL A 13 -16.30 -1.46 4.69
C VAL A 13 -16.00 -2.78 3.99
N ASP A 14 -17.00 -3.67 3.94
CA ASP A 14 -16.88 -5.04 3.44
C ASP A 14 -16.29 -5.10 2.02
N VAL A 15 -16.81 -4.30 1.08
CA VAL A 15 -16.35 -4.33 -0.32
C VAL A 15 -14.89 -3.86 -0.47
N VAL A 16 -14.48 -2.86 0.31
CA VAL A 16 -13.10 -2.35 0.33
C VAL A 16 -12.16 -3.38 0.95
N ARG A 17 -12.59 -4.00 2.06
CA ARG A 17 -11.82 -5.06 2.71
C ARG A 17 -11.63 -6.25 1.79
N GLU A 18 -12.69 -6.74 1.16
CA GLU A 18 -12.66 -7.87 0.22
C GLU A 18 -11.73 -7.58 -0.97
N TYR A 19 -11.79 -6.38 -1.53
CA TYR A 19 -10.89 -5.96 -2.60
C TYR A 19 -9.42 -5.99 -2.15
N ILE A 20 -9.13 -5.45 -0.97
CA ILE A 20 -7.77 -5.44 -0.40
C ILE A 20 -7.27 -6.86 -0.16
N GLU A 21 -8.10 -7.71 0.44
CA GLU A 21 -7.78 -9.12 0.70
C GLU A 21 -7.46 -9.88 -0.59
N GLU A 22 -8.24 -9.67 -1.65
CA GLU A 22 -8.01 -10.25 -2.96
C GLU A 22 -6.67 -9.80 -3.56
N GLY A 23 -6.40 -8.49 -3.51
CA GLY A 23 -5.14 -7.92 -3.99
C GLY A 23 -3.92 -8.44 -3.25
N MET A 24 -4.01 -8.53 -1.92
CA MET A 24 -2.96 -9.07 -1.06
C MET A 24 -2.73 -10.57 -1.33
N ARG A 25 -3.80 -11.35 -1.51
CA ARG A 25 -3.71 -12.77 -1.87
C ARG A 25 -2.98 -12.94 -3.20
N ALA A 26 -3.35 -12.20 -4.23
CA ALA A 26 -2.69 -12.23 -5.54
C ALA A 26 -1.21 -11.82 -5.43
N GLY A 27 -0.89 -10.82 -4.59
CA GLY A 27 0.48 -10.42 -4.29
C GLY A 27 1.31 -11.55 -3.66
N HIS A 28 0.77 -12.23 -2.65
CA HIS A 28 1.44 -13.36 -2.01
C HIS A 28 1.68 -14.52 -2.97
N GLU A 29 0.71 -14.82 -3.83
CA GLU A 29 0.87 -15.83 -4.87
C GLU A 29 1.95 -15.45 -5.90
N ALA A 30 1.97 -14.19 -6.32
CA ALA A 30 2.99 -13.68 -7.24
C ALA A 30 4.40 -13.79 -6.64
N VAL A 31 4.59 -13.38 -5.39
CA VAL A 31 5.86 -13.51 -4.67
C VAL A 31 6.28 -14.98 -4.55
N ARG A 32 5.38 -15.87 -4.11
CA ARG A 32 5.66 -17.31 -3.98
C ARG A 32 6.04 -17.96 -5.31
N ALA A 33 5.45 -17.49 -6.40
CA ALA A 33 5.73 -17.97 -7.75
C ALA A 33 6.95 -17.29 -8.41
N GLY A 34 7.62 -16.34 -7.72
CA GLY A 34 8.75 -15.59 -8.28
C GLY A 34 8.37 -14.69 -9.46
N ARG A 35 7.12 -14.20 -9.50
CA ARG A 35 6.65 -13.30 -10.56
C ARG A 35 7.08 -11.87 -10.27
N GLU A 36 7.37 -11.12 -11.32
CA GLU A 36 7.81 -9.72 -11.25
C GLU A 36 6.64 -8.73 -11.14
N LYS A 37 5.39 -9.23 -11.18
CA LYS A 37 4.18 -8.42 -11.04
C LYS A 37 3.02 -9.22 -10.45
N ILE A 38 2.06 -8.48 -9.90
CA ILE A 38 0.77 -9.01 -9.47
C ILE A 38 -0.12 -9.16 -10.71
N THR A 39 -1.04 -10.11 -10.69
CA THR A 39 -2.08 -10.25 -11.72
C THR A 39 -3.40 -10.41 -11.00
N LEU A 40 -4.30 -9.46 -11.21
CA LEU A 40 -5.66 -9.49 -10.68
C LEU A 40 -6.62 -9.99 -11.76
N PRO A 41 -7.72 -10.65 -11.38
CA PRO A 41 -8.82 -10.91 -12.30
C PRO A 41 -9.36 -9.60 -12.91
N GLU A 42 -9.82 -9.65 -14.16
CA GLU A 42 -10.41 -8.50 -14.87
C GLU A 42 -11.59 -7.92 -14.09
N GLU A 43 -12.43 -8.79 -13.51
CA GLU A 43 -13.57 -8.41 -12.64
C GLU A 43 -13.13 -7.55 -11.43
N VAL A 44 -11.95 -7.81 -10.87
CA VAL A 44 -11.40 -7.03 -9.76
C VAL A 44 -10.91 -5.68 -10.26
N LEU A 45 -10.22 -5.63 -11.41
CA LEU A 45 -9.75 -4.37 -11.99
C LEU A 45 -10.92 -3.45 -12.38
N ASP A 46 -11.97 -4.03 -12.99
CA ASP A 46 -13.18 -3.29 -13.39
C ASP A 46 -13.94 -2.73 -12.19
N ALA A 47 -13.91 -3.43 -11.05
CA ALA A 47 -14.58 -2.99 -9.82
C ALA A 47 -13.87 -1.81 -9.13
N TYR A 48 -12.62 -1.47 -9.48
CA TYR A 48 -11.83 -0.47 -8.76
C TYR A 48 -12.57 0.85 -8.51
N THR A 49 -13.23 1.38 -9.54
CA THR A 49 -13.92 2.69 -9.43
C THR A 49 -15.06 2.64 -8.43
N GLU A 50 -15.85 1.55 -8.44
CA GLU A 50 -16.97 1.36 -7.53
C GLU A 50 -16.48 1.15 -6.09
N VAL A 51 -15.38 0.42 -5.90
CA VAL A 51 -14.79 0.21 -4.57
C VAL A 51 -14.15 1.48 -4.01
N ASP A 52 -13.46 2.27 -4.84
CA ASP A 52 -12.84 3.54 -4.43
C ASP A 52 -13.89 4.58 -4.01
N ASP A 53 -15.05 4.60 -4.68
CA ASP A 53 -16.21 5.42 -4.28
C ASP A 53 -16.74 5.06 -2.88
N GLU A 54 -16.54 3.82 -2.43
CA GLU A 54 -16.88 3.33 -1.08
C GLU A 54 -15.72 3.42 -0.08
N ALA A 55 -14.52 3.81 -0.50
CA ALA A 55 -13.31 3.90 0.32
C ALA A 55 -13.24 5.19 1.17
N TYR A 56 -14.32 5.46 1.91
CA TYR A 56 -14.43 6.66 2.76
C TYR A 56 -13.65 6.58 4.07
N GLU A 57 -13.20 5.39 4.45
CA GLU A 57 -12.35 5.21 5.62
C GLU A 57 -10.96 5.80 5.38
N PRO A 58 -10.37 6.54 6.34
CA PRO A 58 -9.07 7.16 6.16
C PRO A 58 -8.02 6.16 5.65
N GLY A 59 -7.28 6.54 4.62
CA GLY A 59 -6.19 5.76 4.05
C GLY A 59 -6.57 4.54 3.22
N THR A 60 -7.86 4.19 3.10
CA THR A 60 -8.26 3.00 2.33
C THR A 60 -8.12 3.20 0.83
N SER A 61 -8.49 4.37 0.29
CA SER A 61 -8.27 4.74 -1.12
C SER A 61 -6.79 4.65 -1.55
N HIS A 62 -5.88 5.05 -0.66
CA HIS A 62 -4.44 4.91 -0.88
C HIS A 62 -4.00 3.45 -0.95
N LEU A 63 -4.57 2.57 -0.11
CA LEU A 63 -4.28 1.14 -0.20
C LEU A 63 -4.80 0.51 -1.50
N LEU A 64 -5.99 0.90 -1.94
CA LEU A 64 -6.54 0.47 -3.24
C LEU A 64 -5.62 0.94 -4.38
N SER A 65 -5.18 2.19 -4.34
CA SER A 65 -4.24 2.77 -5.31
C SER A 65 -2.89 2.04 -5.33
N ALA A 66 -2.36 1.67 -4.17
CA ALA A 66 -1.14 0.88 -4.07
C ALA A 66 -1.28 -0.50 -4.72
N LEU A 67 -2.41 -1.19 -4.50
CA LEU A 67 -2.69 -2.48 -5.13
C LEU A 67 -2.84 -2.35 -6.65
N LEU A 68 -3.59 -1.35 -7.11
CA LEU A 68 -3.78 -1.08 -8.53
C LEU A 68 -2.45 -0.77 -9.21
N ALA A 69 -1.60 0.06 -8.60
CA ALA A 69 -0.27 0.37 -9.11
C ALA A 69 0.62 -0.88 -9.24
N CYS A 70 0.46 -1.88 -8.37
CA CYS A 70 1.16 -3.16 -8.51
C CYS A 70 0.62 -4.04 -9.64
N ALA A 71 -0.68 -3.97 -9.92
CA ALA A 71 -1.35 -4.80 -10.93
C ALA A 71 -1.24 -4.21 -12.35
N ASP A 72 -1.40 -2.90 -12.48
CA ASP A 72 -1.42 -2.17 -13.76
C ASP A 72 -0.02 -1.72 -14.21
N ALA A 73 1.05 -2.29 -13.66
CA ALA A 73 2.41 -1.93 -14.02
C ALA A 73 2.83 -2.60 -15.36
N PRO A 74 2.84 -1.89 -16.51
CA PRO A 74 3.08 -2.54 -17.81
C PRO A 74 4.50 -3.07 -17.96
N GLY A 75 5.47 -2.43 -17.29
CA GLY A 75 6.88 -2.83 -17.25
C GLY A 75 7.25 -3.65 -16.02
N GLY A 76 6.27 -4.15 -15.25
CA GLY A 76 6.50 -4.77 -13.94
C GLY A 76 6.80 -3.74 -12.84
N LEU A 77 7.16 -4.23 -11.66
CA LEU A 77 7.42 -3.40 -10.47
C LEU A 77 8.78 -2.68 -10.55
N THR A 78 8.87 -1.70 -11.45
CA THR A 78 10.07 -0.85 -11.59
C THR A 78 10.31 -0.01 -10.32
N PRO A 79 11.52 0.56 -10.13
CA PRO A 79 11.79 1.43 -8.99
C PRO A 79 10.83 2.62 -8.87
N GLU A 80 10.35 3.15 -9.99
CA GLU A 80 9.39 4.26 -10.00
C GLU A 80 8.00 3.82 -9.54
N VAL A 81 7.52 2.67 -10.03
CA VAL A 81 6.27 2.06 -9.57
C VAL A 81 6.35 1.73 -8.08
N LEU A 82 7.46 1.12 -7.63
CA LEU A 82 7.67 0.80 -6.22
C LEU A 82 7.73 2.05 -5.35
N SER A 83 8.35 3.13 -5.83
CA SER A 83 8.33 4.41 -5.12
C SER A 83 6.90 4.92 -4.95
N GLY A 84 6.07 4.85 -6.00
CA GLY A 84 4.65 5.21 -5.93
C GLY A 84 3.87 4.35 -4.93
N VAL A 85 4.05 3.02 -4.99
CA VAL A 85 3.42 2.07 -4.06
C VAL A 85 3.80 2.38 -2.60
N LEU A 86 5.07 2.68 -2.33
CA LEU A 86 5.53 3.04 -0.99
C LEU A 86 4.98 4.39 -0.54
N SER A 87 4.85 5.37 -1.45
CA SER A 87 4.19 6.65 -1.16
C SER A 87 2.72 6.45 -0.79
N PHE A 88 1.95 5.71 -1.59
CA PHE A 88 0.55 5.38 -1.25
C PHE A 88 0.44 4.66 0.10
N CYS A 89 1.33 3.70 0.39
CA CYS A 89 1.35 3.04 1.69
C CYS A 89 1.63 4.02 2.85
N TYR A 90 2.45 5.04 2.62
CA TYR A 90 2.74 6.07 3.63
C TYR A 90 1.58 7.04 3.79
N GLU A 91 0.99 7.51 2.69
CA GLU A 91 -0.16 8.42 2.68
C GLU A 91 -1.38 7.78 3.34
N GLY A 92 -1.63 6.49 3.09
CA GLY A 92 -2.71 5.76 3.76
C GLY A 92 -2.53 5.69 5.28
N LEU A 93 -1.29 5.55 5.75
CA LEU A 93 -0.99 5.62 7.18
C LEU A 93 -1.12 7.04 7.72
N LEU A 94 -0.66 8.04 6.97
CA LEU A 94 -0.72 9.44 7.36
C LEU A 94 -2.17 9.92 7.56
N GLU A 95 -3.09 9.54 6.67
CA GLU A 95 -4.50 9.87 6.81
C GLU A 95 -5.14 9.28 8.07
N ARG A 96 -4.70 8.09 8.49
CA ARG A 96 -5.18 7.45 9.73
C ARG A 96 -4.66 8.13 11.00
N GLU A 97 -3.50 8.77 10.94
CA GLU A 97 -2.92 9.47 12.08
C GLU A 97 -3.61 10.82 12.37
N ASP A 98 -4.44 11.33 11.46
CA ASP A 98 -5.22 12.58 11.59
C ASP A 98 -4.34 13.75 12.09
N LEU A 99 -3.18 13.93 11.46
CA LEU A 99 -2.25 14.98 11.87
C LEU A 99 -2.88 16.37 11.68
N PRO A 100 -2.64 17.30 12.62
CA PRO A 100 -3.22 18.64 12.57
C PRO A 100 -2.77 19.48 11.36
N GLY A 101 -1.76 19.03 10.61
CA GLY A 101 -1.33 19.62 9.34
C GLY A 101 -0.41 18.70 8.53
N PRO A 102 -0.27 18.97 7.21
CA PRO A 102 0.72 18.31 6.36
C PRO A 102 2.07 19.04 6.46
N SER A 103 2.77 18.87 7.58
CA SER A 103 4.13 19.41 7.72
C SER A 103 5.14 18.33 8.05
N VAL A 104 6.34 18.48 7.47
CA VAL A 104 7.48 17.58 7.74
C VAL A 104 7.85 17.59 9.23
N GLU A 105 7.69 18.73 9.90
CA GLU A 105 7.91 18.85 11.34
C GLU A 105 6.93 18.00 12.16
N GLU A 106 5.64 17.96 11.80
CA GLU A 106 4.64 17.12 12.46
C GLU A 106 4.89 15.63 12.20
N GLU A 107 5.17 15.26 10.94
CA GLU A 107 5.53 13.88 10.58
C GLU A 107 6.77 13.39 11.32
N ARG A 108 7.77 14.26 11.53
CA ARG A 108 8.99 13.92 12.30
C ARG A 108 8.74 13.71 13.79
N GLN A 109 7.64 14.23 14.32
CA GLN A 109 7.24 14.07 15.71
C GLN A 109 6.24 12.91 15.90
N ASN A 110 5.60 12.46 14.83
CA ASN A 110 4.66 11.34 14.86
C ASN A 110 5.42 10.00 14.87
N ALA A 111 5.15 9.18 15.90
CA ALA A 111 5.83 7.90 16.09
C ALA A 111 5.54 6.89 14.96
N LYS A 112 4.32 6.92 14.40
CA LYS A 112 3.89 6.02 13.32
C LYS A 112 4.47 6.40 11.97
N CYS A 113 4.60 7.69 11.66
CA CYS A 113 5.35 8.18 10.50
C CYS A 113 6.82 7.71 10.55
N LEU A 114 7.47 7.84 11.71
CA LEU A 114 8.84 7.37 11.92
C LEU A 114 8.96 5.86 11.76
N GLU A 115 8.01 5.10 12.29
CA GLU A 115 7.94 3.64 12.16
C GLU A 115 7.80 3.21 10.69
N ALA A 116 6.90 3.87 9.95
CA ALA A 116 6.67 3.61 8.52
C ALA A 116 7.93 3.88 7.70
N ILE A 117 8.58 5.03 7.90
CA ILE A 117 9.83 5.38 7.21
C ILE A 117 10.94 4.38 7.53
N ALA A 118 11.08 3.97 8.80
CA ALA A 118 12.07 2.98 9.22
C ALA A 118 11.79 1.61 8.57
N PHE A 119 10.53 1.19 8.53
CA PHE A 119 10.09 -0.04 7.88
C PHE A 119 10.44 -0.04 6.39
N GLN A 120 10.07 1.02 5.66
CA GLN A 120 10.32 1.13 4.23
C GLN A 120 11.82 1.15 3.90
N LYS A 121 12.62 1.92 4.69
CA LYS A 121 14.08 1.93 4.55
C LYS A 121 14.70 0.56 4.76
N ARG A 122 14.23 -0.21 5.75
CA ARG A 122 14.69 -1.58 5.98
C ARG A 122 14.38 -2.47 4.78
N CYS A 123 13.15 -2.44 4.28
CA CYS A 123 12.75 -3.24 3.11
C CYS A 123 13.63 -2.93 1.88
N ILE A 124 13.88 -1.65 1.60
CA ILE A 124 14.74 -1.22 0.49
C ILE A 124 16.17 -1.73 0.68
N SER A 125 16.71 -1.59 1.89
CA SER A 125 18.07 -2.02 2.18
C SER A 125 18.25 -3.54 2.11
N ASP A 126 17.28 -4.30 2.63
CA ASP A 126 17.25 -5.77 2.54
C ASP A 126 17.22 -6.21 1.06
N ALA A 127 16.41 -5.56 0.23
CA ALA A 127 16.35 -5.83 -1.20
C ALA A 127 17.66 -5.50 -1.95
N LEU A 128 18.39 -4.48 -1.49
CA LEU A 128 19.70 -4.10 -2.05
C LEU A 128 20.87 -4.93 -1.47
N GLY A 129 20.61 -5.85 -0.54
CA GLY A 129 21.66 -6.61 0.15
C GLY A 129 22.55 -5.73 1.05
N ARG A 130 22.05 -4.56 1.47
CA ARG A 130 22.74 -3.65 2.38
C ARG A 130 22.18 -3.88 3.78
N THR A 131 22.94 -4.51 4.66
CA THR A 131 22.55 -4.58 6.08
C THR A 131 22.62 -3.17 6.67
N VAL A 132 21.50 -2.65 7.18
CA VAL A 132 21.44 -1.37 7.93
C VAL A 132 21.68 -1.64 9.41
#